data_AF-A0A356NMA3-F1
#
_entry.id   AF-A0A356NMA3-F1
#
_cell.length_a   1.000
_cell.length_b   1.000
_cell.length_c   1.000
_cell.angle_alpha   90.00
_cell.angle_beta   90.00
_cell.angle_gamma   90.00
#
_symmetry.space_group_name_H-M   'P 1'
#
loop_
_entity.id
_entity.type
_entity.pdbx_description
1 polymer ?
#
loop_
_entity_poly.entity_id
_entity_poly.type
_entity_poly.pdbx_seq_one_letter_code
_entity_poly.pdbx_strand_id
1 'polypeptide(L)'
;LPGWMLRVVLGATAAVAEPHVLDERVELVSFTGSVAVGKHISRTAGYKKLVLELGGNDPLIILEDADMDLALHLACEGSFRNSGQRCTAVKRILVHKSLVKSFTEAFVKKAETYRSGDPASMDTRVGTVIDEASAKRLESSVREAVEQGAKVLLGGNRNGALLEPTVISNVRRDAKMITSESFGPLAPILAVDDIEDAIGLANSTPYGLSSGVVTNNMEHALKAVRELRCGTVNINEVPGYRIECSPFGGIKNSGLGIKEGVIEAIKCMTTVKTFSMPWG
;
A
#
# COMPACT_ATOMS: atom_id res chain seq x y z
N LEU A 1 15.52 -25.05 14.96
CA LEU A 1 14.92 -25.51 13.69
C LEU A 1 15.91 -26.46 13.02
N PRO A 2 15.54 -27.71 12.69
CA PRO A 2 16.37 -28.59 11.88
C PRO A 2 16.85 -27.91 10.60
N GLY A 3 18.14 -28.04 10.25
CA GLY A 3 18.75 -27.23 9.18
C GLY A 3 18.15 -27.45 7.79
N TRP A 4 17.51 -28.58 7.53
CA TRP A 4 16.84 -28.85 6.24
C TRP A 4 15.47 -28.17 6.11
N MET A 5 14.88 -27.67 7.20
CA MET A 5 13.58 -26.99 7.17
C MET A 5 13.66 -25.55 6.68
N LEU A 6 14.85 -24.92 6.67
CA LEU A 6 15.04 -23.56 6.21
C LEU A 6 16.37 -23.41 5.50
N ARG A 7 16.32 -22.89 4.28
CA ARG A 7 17.49 -22.49 3.50
C ARG A 7 17.31 -21.06 3.03
N VAL A 8 18.39 -20.28 3.11
CA VAL A 8 18.44 -18.91 2.58
C VAL A 8 19.55 -18.88 1.54
N VAL A 9 19.18 -18.51 0.31
CA VAL A 9 20.10 -18.44 -0.83
C VAL A 9 20.08 -17.02 -1.38
N LEU A 10 21.25 -16.44 -1.58
CA LEU A 10 21.43 -15.07 -2.05
C LEU A 10 22.14 -15.09 -3.41
N GLY A 11 21.68 -14.24 -4.32
CA GLY A 11 22.29 -14.11 -5.64
C GLY A 11 21.37 -13.39 -6.61
N ALA A 12 21.83 -13.25 -7.86
CA ALA A 12 21.02 -12.65 -8.92
C ALA A 12 19.73 -13.45 -9.14
N THR A 13 18.62 -12.75 -9.39
CA THR A 13 17.28 -13.35 -9.56
C THR A 13 17.27 -14.49 -10.58
N ALA A 14 17.91 -14.31 -11.74
CA ALA A 14 17.98 -15.32 -12.79
C ALA A 14 18.79 -16.57 -12.40
N ALA A 15 19.77 -16.43 -11.51
CA ALA A 15 20.61 -17.55 -11.07
C ALA A 15 20.01 -18.29 -9.85
N VAL A 16 19.24 -17.59 -9.02
CA VAL A 16 18.68 -18.14 -7.78
C VAL A 16 17.17 -18.31 -7.89
N ALA A 17 16.40 -17.22 -7.97
CA ALA A 17 14.95 -17.30 -7.86
C ALA A 17 14.29 -18.07 -9.02
N GLU A 18 14.72 -17.84 -10.25
CA GLU A 18 14.08 -18.44 -11.44
C GLU A 18 14.19 -19.98 -11.46
N PRO A 19 15.37 -20.60 -11.21
CA PRO A 19 15.45 -22.06 -11.05
C PRO A 19 14.57 -22.61 -9.93
N HIS A 20 14.43 -21.91 -8.80
CA HIS A 20 13.59 -22.37 -7.68
C HIS A 20 12.09 -22.29 -8.03
N VAL A 21 11.67 -21.28 -8.79
CA VAL A 21 10.29 -21.16 -9.27
C VAL A 21 9.95 -22.28 -10.26
N LEU A 22 10.92 -22.71 -11.08
CA LEU A 22 10.77 -23.78 -12.07
C LEU A 22 10.90 -25.21 -11.50
N ASP A 23 11.59 -25.38 -10.38
CA ASP A 23 11.89 -26.70 -9.80
C ASP A 23 10.61 -27.50 -9.50
N GLU A 24 10.50 -28.71 -10.05
CA GLU A 24 9.31 -29.56 -9.93
C GLU A 24 9.02 -29.98 -8.48
N ARG A 25 10.03 -29.98 -7.60
CA ARG A 25 9.86 -30.33 -6.17
C ARG A 25 9.17 -29.25 -5.36
N VAL A 26 9.10 -28.01 -5.89
CA VAL A 26 8.42 -26.90 -5.22
C VAL A 26 6.92 -27.01 -5.46
N GLU A 27 6.13 -27.17 -4.39
CA GLU A 27 4.67 -27.30 -4.48
C GLU A 27 3.95 -25.93 -4.39
N LEU A 28 4.58 -24.94 -3.76
CA LEU A 28 4.03 -23.62 -3.51
C LEU A 28 5.11 -22.55 -3.70
N VAL A 29 4.77 -21.46 -4.40
CA VAL A 29 5.59 -20.25 -4.47
C VAL A 29 4.85 -19.12 -3.76
N SER A 30 5.43 -18.62 -2.68
CA SER A 30 5.00 -17.40 -1.98
C SER A 30 5.92 -16.26 -2.39
N PHE A 31 5.36 -15.20 -2.96
CA PHE A 31 6.10 -14.05 -3.44
C PHE A 31 5.43 -12.75 -3.04
N THR A 32 6.22 -11.86 -2.44
CA THR A 32 5.83 -10.46 -2.20
C THR A 32 6.72 -9.54 -3.02
N GLY A 33 6.13 -8.64 -3.80
CA GLY A 33 6.92 -7.70 -4.60
C GLY A 33 6.13 -6.93 -5.66
N SER A 34 6.81 -6.55 -6.75
CA SER A 34 6.17 -5.72 -7.77
C SER A 34 5.19 -6.50 -8.64
N VAL A 35 4.17 -5.80 -9.16
CA VAL A 35 3.17 -6.39 -10.08
C VAL A 35 3.83 -7.05 -11.30
N ALA A 36 4.88 -6.42 -11.84
CA ALA A 36 5.59 -6.94 -13.01
C ALA A 36 6.25 -8.29 -12.73
N VAL A 37 6.93 -8.44 -11.59
CA VAL A 37 7.59 -9.68 -11.19
C VAL A 37 6.56 -10.75 -10.81
N GLY A 38 5.50 -10.39 -10.09
CA GLY A 38 4.42 -11.33 -9.78
C GLY A 38 3.77 -11.93 -11.03
N LYS A 39 3.48 -11.10 -12.04
CA LYS A 39 2.95 -11.55 -13.33
C LYS A 39 3.96 -12.37 -14.15
N HIS A 40 5.25 -12.19 -13.92
CA HIS A 40 6.27 -13.04 -14.53
C HIS A 40 6.28 -14.41 -13.85
N ILE A 41 6.35 -14.46 -12.51
CA ILE A 41 6.28 -15.70 -11.73
C ILE A 41 5.03 -16.51 -12.08
N SER A 42 3.86 -15.86 -12.19
CA SER A 42 2.62 -16.56 -12.54
C SER A 42 2.63 -17.24 -13.90
N ARG A 43 3.48 -16.79 -14.82
CA ARG A 43 3.66 -17.40 -16.15
C ARG A 43 4.74 -18.49 -16.14
N THR A 44 5.76 -18.33 -15.29
CA THR A 44 6.92 -19.22 -15.22
C THR A 44 6.71 -20.43 -14.30
N ALA A 45 5.94 -20.29 -13.22
CA ALA A 45 5.87 -21.29 -12.14
C ALA A 45 5.19 -22.62 -12.51
N GLY A 46 4.50 -22.71 -13.66
CA GLY A 46 3.78 -23.92 -14.06
C GLY A 46 2.61 -24.26 -13.12
N TYR A 47 2.39 -25.55 -12.86
CA TYR A 47 1.25 -26.04 -12.08
C TYR A 47 1.57 -26.14 -10.57
N LYS A 48 1.74 -24.97 -9.93
CA LYS A 48 2.03 -24.83 -8.50
C LYS A 48 0.99 -23.97 -7.81
N LYS A 49 0.85 -24.09 -6.47
CA LYS A 49 0.12 -23.10 -5.69
C LYS A 49 0.89 -21.78 -5.72
N LEU A 50 0.20 -20.67 -5.99
CA LEU A 50 0.81 -19.34 -6.03
C LEU A 50 0.15 -18.44 -5.00
N VAL A 51 0.96 -17.88 -4.12
CA VAL A 51 0.60 -16.80 -3.20
C VAL A 51 1.38 -15.57 -3.65
N LEU A 52 0.70 -14.65 -4.33
CA LEU A 52 1.32 -13.47 -4.93
C LEU A 52 0.75 -12.20 -4.28
N GLU A 53 1.52 -11.59 -3.39
CA GLU A 53 1.20 -10.34 -2.71
C GLU A 53 1.94 -9.18 -3.38
N LEU A 54 1.21 -8.37 -4.14
CA LEU A 54 1.80 -7.40 -5.06
C LEU A 54 1.59 -5.94 -4.60
N GLY A 55 1.88 -5.00 -5.49
CA GLY A 55 1.78 -3.57 -5.20
C GLY A 55 0.39 -3.12 -4.73
N GLY A 56 0.35 -2.02 -3.98
CA GLY A 56 -0.89 -1.38 -3.54
C GLY A 56 -0.89 0.11 -3.87
N ASN A 57 -2.08 0.70 -3.92
CA ASN A 57 -2.25 2.13 -4.17
C ASN A 57 -3.40 2.65 -3.33
N ASP A 58 -3.19 2.53 -2.02
CA ASP A 58 -4.28 2.47 -1.06
C ASP A 58 -4.71 3.89 -0.65
N PRO A 59 -6.03 4.14 -0.61
CA PRO A 59 -6.58 5.43 -0.23
C PRO A 59 -6.78 5.54 1.28
N LEU A 60 -6.60 6.73 1.81
CA LEU A 60 -7.23 7.17 3.05
C LEU A 60 -8.35 8.15 2.69
N ILE A 61 -9.60 7.75 2.93
CA ILE A 61 -10.80 8.55 2.67
C ILE A 61 -11.18 9.29 3.95
N ILE A 62 -11.42 10.59 3.87
CA ILE A 62 -11.77 11.45 5.00
C ILE A 62 -13.08 12.14 4.64
N LEU A 63 -14.17 11.74 5.31
CA LEU A 63 -15.51 12.25 5.06
C LEU A 63 -15.81 13.49 5.90
N GLU A 64 -16.90 14.19 5.57
CA GLU A 64 -17.30 15.48 6.15
C GLU A 64 -17.48 15.48 7.68
N ASP A 65 -17.71 14.31 8.26
CA ASP A 65 -17.95 14.08 9.68
C ASP A 65 -16.74 13.45 10.41
N ALA A 66 -15.59 13.36 9.71
CA ALA A 66 -14.36 12.81 10.25
C ALA A 66 -13.86 13.60 11.46
N ASP A 67 -13.35 12.88 12.45
CA ASP A 67 -12.49 13.48 13.48
C ASP A 67 -11.21 14.00 12.81
N MET A 68 -11.02 15.32 12.85
CA MET A 68 -9.91 16.00 12.17
C MET A 68 -8.55 15.60 12.75
N ASP A 69 -8.43 15.49 14.07
CA ASP A 69 -7.15 15.17 14.72
C ASP A 69 -6.72 13.73 14.40
N LEU A 70 -7.68 12.80 14.41
CA LEU A 70 -7.46 11.43 13.99
C LEU A 70 -7.09 11.38 12.50
N ALA A 71 -7.85 12.05 11.62
CA ALA A 71 -7.60 12.06 10.19
C ALA A 71 -6.18 12.57 9.85
N LEU A 72 -5.74 13.65 10.51
CA LEU A 72 -4.39 14.20 10.36
C LEU A 72 -3.31 13.23 10.83
N HIS A 73 -3.52 12.59 12.00
CA HIS A 73 -2.58 11.59 12.51
C HIS A 73 -2.43 10.41 11.54
N LEU A 74 -3.55 9.83 11.11
CA LEU A 74 -3.57 8.68 10.19
C LEU A 74 -2.99 9.03 8.81
N ALA A 75 -3.25 10.24 8.29
CA ALA A 75 -2.67 10.69 7.03
C ALA A 75 -1.14 10.76 7.10
N CYS A 76 -0.57 11.33 8.17
CA CYS A 76 0.88 11.43 8.29
C CYS A 76 1.54 10.06 8.53
N GLU A 77 1.04 9.28 9.48
CA GLU A 77 1.58 7.93 9.77
C GLU A 77 1.40 7.00 8.56
N GLY A 78 0.28 7.11 7.86
CA GLY A 78 -0.04 6.33 6.67
C GLY A 78 0.87 6.63 5.49
N SER A 79 1.18 7.91 5.24
CA SER A 79 2.00 8.31 4.09
C SER A 79 3.51 8.26 4.35
N PHE A 80 3.97 8.51 5.59
CA PHE A 80 5.39 8.73 5.84
C PHE A 80 6.09 7.61 6.61
N ARG A 81 5.36 6.75 7.33
CA ARG A 81 5.97 5.63 8.07
C ARG A 81 6.69 4.68 7.11
N ASN A 82 7.88 4.21 7.51
CA ASN A 82 8.80 3.43 6.67
C ASN A 82 9.19 4.15 5.36
N SER A 83 9.25 5.49 5.39
CA SER A 83 9.46 6.33 4.21
C SER A 83 8.42 6.07 3.11
N GLY A 84 7.18 5.73 3.48
CA GLY A 84 6.10 5.37 2.54
C GLY A 84 6.31 4.04 1.80
N GLN A 85 7.33 3.25 2.16
CA GLN A 85 7.68 1.99 1.50
C GLN A 85 6.87 0.82 2.07
N ARG A 86 5.55 0.89 1.92
CA ARG A 86 4.62 -0.18 2.29
C ARG A 86 3.65 -0.38 1.13
N CYS A 87 3.31 -1.64 0.84
CA CYS A 87 2.26 -1.95 -0.13
C CYS A 87 0.94 -1.27 0.28
N THR A 88 0.65 -1.22 1.58
CA THR A 88 -0.50 -0.56 2.22
C THR A 88 -0.25 0.86 2.73
N ALA A 89 0.80 1.55 2.28
CA ALA A 89 0.98 2.97 2.59
C ALA A 89 -0.21 3.79 2.05
N VAL A 90 -0.50 4.91 2.70
CA VAL A 90 -1.45 5.90 2.16
C VAL A 90 -0.78 6.59 1.00
N LYS A 91 -1.20 6.23 -0.21
CA LYS A 91 -0.66 6.80 -1.46
C LYS A 91 -1.60 7.84 -2.07
N ARG A 92 -2.84 7.92 -1.56
CA ARG A 92 -3.88 8.87 -1.97
C ARG A 92 -4.69 9.29 -0.77
N ILE A 93 -4.75 10.60 -0.48
CA ILE A 93 -5.59 11.15 0.58
C ILE A 93 -6.81 11.77 -0.09
N LEU A 94 -7.98 11.15 0.09
CA LEU A 94 -9.23 11.56 -0.55
C LEU A 94 -10.09 12.29 0.50
N VAL A 95 -10.21 13.61 0.38
CA VAL A 95 -10.81 14.47 1.40
C VAL A 95 -12.11 15.06 0.89
N HIS A 96 -13.19 14.90 1.64
CA HIS A 96 -14.47 15.52 1.30
C HIS A 96 -14.32 17.04 1.12
N LYS A 97 -14.91 17.59 0.05
CA LYS A 97 -14.71 18.97 -0.41
C LYS A 97 -14.90 20.03 0.67
N SER A 98 -15.81 19.82 1.62
CA SER A 98 -16.05 20.74 2.73
C SER A 98 -14.87 20.87 3.70
N LEU A 99 -14.00 19.85 3.77
CA LEU A 99 -12.85 19.78 4.67
C LEU A 99 -11.52 20.05 3.98
N VAL A 100 -11.43 19.98 2.64
CA VAL A 100 -10.16 20.02 1.90
C VAL A 100 -9.27 21.17 2.33
N LYS A 101 -9.82 22.39 2.46
CA LYS A 101 -9.03 23.57 2.83
C LYS A 101 -8.47 23.45 4.25
N SER A 102 -9.32 23.23 5.24
CA SER A 102 -8.92 23.16 6.66
C SER A 102 -8.01 21.97 6.93
N PHE A 103 -8.31 20.80 6.33
CA PHE A 103 -7.47 19.61 6.40
C PHE A 103 -6.08 19.89 5.80
N THR A 104 -6.00 20.46 4.60
CA THR A 104 -4.72 20.72 3.93
C THR A 104 -3.82 21.63 4.77
N GLU A 105 -4.36 22.73 5.29
CA GLU A 105 -3.62 23.68 6.13
C GLU A 105 -3.11 23.02 7.43
N ALA A 106 -3.93 22.20 8.09
CA ALA A 106 -3.54 21.49 9.29
C ALA A 106 -2.57 20.33 9.01
N PHE A 107 -2.74 19.64 7.88
CA PHE A 107 -1.91 18.52 7.48
C PHE A 107 -0.48 18.95 7.15
N VAL A 108 -0.30 20.08 6.46
CA VAL A 108 1.03 20.65 6.21
C VAL A 108 1.75 20.92 7.54
N LYS A 109 1.10 21.60 8.49
CA LYS A 109 1.67 21.87 9.82
C LYS A 109 2.02 20.59 10.58
N LYS A 110 1.18 19.55 10.50
CA LYS A 110 1.47 18.27 11.15
C LYS A 110 2.63 17.55 10.46
N ALA A 111 2.67 17.55 9.13
CA ALA A 111 3.69 16.91 8.33
C ALA A 111 5.08 17.55 8.53
N GLU A 112 5.18 18.85 8.81
CA GLU A 112 6.43 19.52 9.20
C GLU A 112 7.11 18.88 10.42
N THR A 113 6.36 18.21 11.29
CA THR A 113 6.90 17.50 12.46
C THR A 113 7.57 16.16 12.11
N TYR A 114 7.38 15.65 10.88
CA TYR A 114 8.00 14.41 10.40
C TYR A 114 9.38 14.70 9.82
N ARG A 115 10.32 15.02 10.70
CA ARG A 115 11.69 15.34 10.32
C ARG A 115 12.34 14.19 9.56
N SER A 116 12.85 14.48 8.37
CA SER A 116 13.66 13.54 7.59
C SER A 116 15.14 13.82 7.73
N GLY A 117 15.98 12.79 7.73
CA GLY A 117 17.41 12.95 7.96
C GLY A 117 18.17 11.64 8.11
N ASP A 118 19.23 11.67 8.91
CA ASP A 118 20.07 10.51 9.22
C ASP A 118 19.22 9.40 9.89
N PRO A 119 19.09 8.21 9.27
CA PRO A 119 18.33 7.11 9.84
C PRO A 119 18.84 6.62 11.20
N ALA A 120 20.09 6.90 11.57
CA ALA A 120 20.65 6.55 12.88
C ALA A 120 20.29 7.55 13.99
N SER A 121 19.79 8.74 13.65
CA SER A 121 19.38 9.74 14.62
C SER A 121 18.00 9.42 15.21
N MET A 122 17.88 9.51 16.54
CA MET A 122 16.61 9.31 17.24
C MET A 122 15.57 10.41 16.95
N ASP A 123 16.00 11.56 16.43
CA ASP A 123 15.12 12.66 16.04
C ASP A 123 14.53 12.49 14.63
N THR A 124 15.06 11.53 13.85
CA THR A 124 14.60 11.25 12.49
C THR A 124 13.33 10.41 12.54
N ARG A 125 12.25 10.94 11.95
CA ARG A 125 10.99 10.19 11.74
C ARG A 125 10.92 9.54 10.36
N VAL A 126 11.61 10.10 9.37
CA VAL A 126 11.59 9.62 7.99
C VAL A 126 13.03 9.48 7.47
N GLY A 127 13.46 8.26 7.22
CA GLY A 127 14.78 7.99 6.66
C GLY A 127 14.80 8.17 5.13
N THR A 128 15.75 7.51 4.47
CA THR A 128 15.79 7.46 3.01
C THR A 128 14.72 6.53 2.44
N VAL A 129 14.46 6.63 1.14
CA VAL A 129 13.94 5.48 0.39
C VAL A 129 15.09 4.51 0.08
N ILE A 130 14.79 3.36 -0.54
CA ILE A 130 15.73 2.25 -0.70
C ILE A 130 17.04 2.64 -1.40
N ASP A 131 16.97 3.45 -2.46
CA ASP A 131 18.11 3.89 -3.22
C ASP A 131 17.84 5.24 -3.93
N GLU A 132 18.91 5.85 -4.45
CA GLU A 132 18.81 7.13 -5.16
C GLU A 132 18.01 7.01 -6.46
N ALA A 133 18.06 5.87 -7.15
CA ALA A 133 17.30 5.66 -8.38
C ALA A 133 15.80 5.72 -8.13
N SER A 134 15.33 5.14 -7.02
CA SER A 134 13.94 5.18 -6.57
C SER A 134 13.55 6.60 -6.16
N ALA A 135 14.42 7.29 -5.42
CA ALA A 135 14.21 8.70 -5.05
C ALA A 135 14.07 9.61 -6.29
N LYS A 136 14.90 9.42 -7.32
CA LYS A 136 14.81 10.15 -8.61
C LYS A 136 13.50 9.89 -9.35
N ARG A 137 13.00 8.65 -9.35
CA ARG A 137 11.70 8.33 -9.97
C ARG A 137 10.53 8.99 -9.24
N LEU A 138 10.58 9.02 -7.91
CA LEU A 138 9.59 9.70 -7.08
C LEU A 138 9.61 11.21 -7.32
N GLU A 139 10.80 11.82 -7.29
CA GLU A 139 10.99 13.24 -7.64
C GLU A 139 10.45 13.57 -9.04
N SER A 140 10.73 12.73 -10.03
CA SER A 140 10.18 12.89 -11.39
C SER A 140 8.65 12.82 -11.41
N SER A 141 8.04 11.96 -10.59
CA SER A 141 6.58 11.84 -10.51
C SER A 141 5.94 13.08 -9.88
N VAL A 142 6.62 13.70 -8.90
CA VAL A 142 6.21 15.00 -8.34
C VAL A 142 6.33 16.10 -9.39
N ARG A 143 7.44 16.19 -10.13
CA ARG A 143 7.64 17.18 -11.18
C ARG A 143 6.59 17.08 -12.28
N GLU A 144 6.30 15.86 -12.76
CA GLU A 144 5.25 15.61 -13.76
C GLU A 144 3.87 16.08 -13.25
N ALA A 145 3.54 15.83 -11.98
CA ALA A 145 2.29 16.32 -11.40
C ALA A 145 2.25 17.86 -11.34
N VAL A 146 3.36 18.52 -11.00
CA VAL A 146 3.47 19.99 -10.95
C VAL A 146 3.32 20.61 -12.34
N GLU A 147 3.94 20.03 -13.36
CA GLU A 147 3.77 20.42 -14.78
C GLU A 147 2.31 20.33 -15.23
N GLN A 148 1.53 19.44 -14.60
CA GLN A 148 0.10 19.25 -14.85
C GLN A 148 -0.81 20.10 -13.94
N GLY A 149 -0.25 21.01 -13.14
CA GLY A 149 -0.98 21.96 -12.30
C GLY A 149 -1.03 21.65 -10.81
N ALA A 150 -0.38 20.56 -10.36
CA ALA A 150 -0.25 20.29 -8.94
C ALA A 150 0.65 21.31 -8.23
N LYS A 151 0.51 21.41 -6.90
CA LYS A 151 1.31 22.31 -6.06
C LYS A 151 1.93 21.52 -4.91
N VAL A 152 3.25 21.60 -4.80
CA VAL A 152 3.98 21.12 -3.61
C VAL A 152 3.77 22.14 -2.49
N LEU A 153 3.22 21.68 -1.38
CA LEU A 153 2.91 22.51 -0.20
C LEU A 153 3.95 22.37 0.91
N LEU A 154 4.64 21.22 0.96
CA LEU A 154 5.72 20.91 1.89
C LEU A 154 6.68 19.94 1.22
N GLY A 155 7.97 20.07 1.55
CA GLY A 155 9.01 19.12 1.14
C GLY A 155 9.34 19.21 -0.35
N GLY A 156 9.51 18.05 -0.97
CA GLY A 156 9.82 17.93 -2.41
C GLY A 156 11.31 17.98 -2.72
N ASN A 157 12.19 18.23 -1.74
CA ASN A 157 13.63 18.19 -1.95
C ASN A 157 14.18 16.77 -1.81
N ARG A 158 15.25 16.49 -2.56
CA ARG A 158 15.95 15.22 -2.56
C ARG A 158 17.45 15.42 -2.37
N ASN A 159 18.07 14.60 -1.53
CA ASN A 159 19.52 14.49 -1.39
C ASN A 159 19.94 13.00 -1.44
N GLY A 160 20.50 12.57 -2.58
CA GLY A 160 20.76 11.14 -2.81
C GLY A 160 19.46 10.33 -2.74
N ALA A 161 19.42 9.34 -1.83
CA ALA A 161 18.24 8.52 -1.55
C ALA A 161 17.28 9.14 -0.51
N LEU A 162 17.65 10.24 0.14
CA LEU A 162 16.77 10.97 1.04
C LEU A 162 15.78 11.79 0.20
N LEU A 163 14.49 11.53 0.38
CA LEU A 163 13.40 12.32 -0.18
C LEU A 163 12.56 12.84 0.99
N GLU A 164 12.35 14.14 1.06
CA GLU A 164 11.56 14.75 2.13
C GLU A 164 10.09 14.29 2.06
N PRO A 165 9.40 14.16 3.22
CA PRO A 165 7.94 14.07 3.27
C PRO A 165 7.31 15.18 2.44
N THR A 166 6.63 14.79 1.36
CA THR A 166 6.16 15.75 0.37
C THR A 166 4.65 15.78 0.37
N VAL A 167 4.06 16.94 0.66
CA VAL A 167 2.62 17.16 0.59
C VAL A 167 2.28 17.85 -0.72
N ILE A 168 1.37 17.26 -1.49
CA ILE A 168 1.00 17.75 -2.83
C ILE A 168 -0.51 17.99 -2.88
N SER A 169 -0.91 19.15 -3.40
CA SER A 169 -2.32 19.50 -3.64
C SER A 169 -2.58 19.76 -5.12
N ASN A 170 -3.86 19.90 -5.50
CA ASN A 170 -4.29 20.13 -6.88
C ASN A 170 -3.78 19.05 -7.86
N VAL A 171 -3.60 17.83 -7.38
CA VAL A 171 -3.19 16.71 -8.23
C VAL A 171 -4.39 16.27 -9.07
N ARG A 172 -4.21 16.18 -10.39
CA ARG A 172 -5.26 15.66 -11.26
C ARG A 172 -5.56 14.20 -10.91
N ARG A 173 -6.84 13.83 -10.96
CA ARG A 173 -7.29 12.47 -10.64
C ARG A 173 -6.75 11.39 -11.59
N ASP A 174 -6.39 11.78 -12.81
CA ASP A 174 -5.79 10.93 -13.84
C ASP A 174 -4.25 10.96 -13.85
N ALA A 175 -3.62 11.80 -13.01
CA ALA A 175 -2.17 11.90 -12.95
C ALA A 175 -1.53 10.54 -12.62
N LYS A 176 -0.35 10.29 -13.18
CA LYS A 176 0.40 9.04 -12.98
C LYS A 176 0.66 8.73 -11.49
N MET A 177 0.95 9.77 -10.69
CA MET A 177 1.10 9.67 -9.22
C MET A 177 -0.13 9.04 -8.54
N ILE A 178 -1.32 9.23 -9.09
CA ILE A 178 -2.59 8.75 -8.54
C ILE A 178 -2.96 7.37 -9.11
N THR A 179 -2.66 7.12 -10.38
CA THR A 179 -3.06 5.87 -11.05
C THR A 179 -2.02 4.75 -10.92
N SER A 180 -0.77 5.09 -10.62
CA SER A 180 0.35 4.17 -10.43
C SER A 180 0.88 4.19 -9.00
N GLU A 181 1.54 3.11 -8.57
CA GLU A 181 2.13 3.03 -7.24
C GLU A 181 3.36 3.94 -7.14
N SER A 182 3.32 4.91 -6.21
CA SER A 182 4.48 5.68 -5.77
C SER A 182 4.99 5.14 -4.45
N PHE A 183 6.12 4.44 -4.46
CA PHE A 183 6.65 3.74 -3.28
C PHE A 183 7.61 4.63 -2.47
N GLY A 184 7.08 5.70 -1.87
CA GLY A 184 7.86 6.71 -1.16
C GLY A 184 6.99 7.67 -0.34
N PRO A 185 7.59 8.64 0.38
CA PRO A 185 6.91 9.50 1.34
C PRO A 185 6.17 10.67 0.65
N LEU A 186 5.28 10.35 -0.29
CA LEU A 186 4.46 11.31 -1.03
C LEU A 186 3.01 11.27 -0.52
N ALA A 187 2.44 12.43 -0.23
CA ALA A 187 1.09 12.59 0.30
C ALA A 187 0.24 13.50 -0.61
N PRO A 188 -0.27 12.99 -1.74
CA PRO A 188 -1.17 13.74 -2.60
C PRO A 188 -2.58 13.82 -2.00
N ILE A 189 -3.11 15.05 -1.91
CA ILE A 189 -4.45 15.37 -1.44
C ILE A 189 -5.36 15.60 -2.63
N LEU A 190 -6.49 14.90 -2.67
CA LEU A 190 -7.54 15.04 -3.67
C LEU A 190 -8.86 15.38 -3.00
N ALA A 191 -9.55 16.38 -3.55
CA ALA A 191 -10.92 16.69 -3.16
C ALA A 191 -11.87 15.63 -3.74
N VAL A 192 -12.84 15.18 -2.94
CA VAL A 192 -13.97 14.35 -3.36
C VAL A 192 -15.30 15.01 -2.98
N ASP A 193 -16.32 14.82 -3.80
CA ASP A 193 -17.61 15.50 -3.62
C ASP A 193 -18.45 14.92 -2.49
N ASP A 194 -18.44 13.59 -2.37
CA ASP A 194 -19.17 12.79 -1.40
C ASP A 194 -18.54 11.38 -1.32
N ILE A 195 -19.18 10.48 -0.58
CA ILE A 195 -18.72 9.09 -0.44
C ILE A 195 -18.78 8.29 -1.76
N GLU A 196 -19.74 8.55 -2.65
CA GLU A 196 -19.87 7.84 -3.93
C GLU A 196 -18.68 8.17 -4.83
N ASP A 197 -18.35 9.46 -4.92
CA ASP A 197 -17.19 9.95 -5.65
C ASP A 197 -15.88 9.42 -5.06
N ALA A 198 -15.77 9.38 -3.72
CA ALA A 198 -14.62 8.82 -3.03
C ALA A 198 -14.41 7.33 -3.35
N ILE A 199 -15.48 6.53 -3.30
CA ILE A 199 -15.45 5.09 -3.64
C ILE A 199 -15.12 4.89 -5.12
N GLY A 200 -15.73 5.68 -6.01
CA GLY A 200 -15.46 5.66 -7.45
C GLY A 200 -13.99 5.93 -7.76
N LEU A 201 -13.41 6.97 -7.16
CA LEU A 201 -12.00 7.32 -7.32
C LEU A 201 -11.07 6.30 -6.63
N ALA A 202 -11.43 5.77 -5.47
CA ALA A 202 -10.67 4.71 -4.80
C ALA A 202 -10.54 3.47 -5.71
N ASN A 203 -11.64 3.07 -6.35
CA ASN A 203 -11.76 1.88 -7.18
C ASN A 203 -11.17 2.02 -8.60
N SER A 204 -10.93 3.24 -9.09
CA SER A 204 -10.53 3.54 -10.47
C SER A 204 -9.09 3.10 -10.84
N THR A 205 -8.25 2.82 -9.86
CA THR A 205 -6.87 2.35 -10.09
C THR A 205 -6.85 0.86 -10.42
N PRO A 206 -5.77 0.29 -10.98
CA PRO A 206 -5.69 -1.15 -11.19
C PRO A 206 -5.41 -1.95 -9.89
N TYR A 207 -5.23 -1.29 -8.75
CA TYR A 207 -4.89 -1.90 -7.46
C TYR A 207 -6.12 -2.11 -6.57
N GLY A 208 -6.00 -2.96 -5.56
CA GLY A 208 -7.07 -3.27 -4.62
C GLY A 208 -6.55 -4.07 -3.42
N LEU A 209 -5.64 -3.49 -2.65
CA LEU A 209 -5.01 -4.15 -1.50
C LEU A 209 -5.75 -3.83 -0.20
N SER A 210 -5.64 -2.60 0.30
CA SER A 210 -6.33 -2.13 1.49
C SER A 210 -6.89 -0.72 1.31
N SER A 211 -7.59 -0.21 2.32
CA SER A 211 -8.12 1.16 2.39
C SER A 211 -8.35 1.59 3.83
N GLY A 212 -8.32 2.90 4.06
CA GLY A 212 -8.74 3.53 5.31
C GLY A 212 -9.88 4.49 5.06
N VAL A 213 -10.87 4.55 5.95
CA VAL A 213 -12.01 5.48 5.88
C VAL A 213 -12.24 6.12 7.23
N VAL A 214 -12.14 7.44 7.31
CA VAL A 214 -12.36 8.21 8.53
C VAL A 214 -13.74 8.85 8.48
N THR A 215 -14.64 8.40 9.37
CA THR A 215 -16.03 8.85 9.46
C THR A 215 -16.64 8.40 10.81
N ASN A 216 -17.61 9.15 11.31
CA ASN A 216 -18.42 8.79 12.47
C ASN A 216 -19.82 8.29 12.05
N ASN A 217 -20.15 8.36 10.76
CA ASN A 217 -21.40 7.92 10.18
C ASN A 217 -21.33 6.42 9.84
N MET A 218 -22.15 5.64 10.54
CA MET A 218 -22.22 4.19 10.36
C MET A 218 -22.69 3.79 8.95
N GLU A 219 -23.60 4.54 8.34
CA GLU A 219 -24.09 4.23 6.99
C GLU A 219 -22.96 4.39 5.96
N HIS A 220 -22.16 5.45 6.10
CA HIS A 220 -20.97 5.67 5.28
C HIS A 220 -19.92 4.57 5.47
N ALA A 221 -19.63 4.20 6.73
CA ALA A 221 -18.71 3.11 7.02
C ALA A 221 -19.16 1.78 6.37
N LEU A 222 -20.43 1.39 6.55
CA LEU A 222 -20.97 0.15 5.98
C LEU A 222 -21.06 0.20 4.45
N LYS A 223 -21.28 1.37 3.86
CA LYS A 223 -21.24 1.54 2.41
C LYS A 223 -19.83 1.32 1.87
N ALA A 224 -18.83 1.98 2.47
CA ALA A 224 -17.44 1.82 2.07
C ALA A 224 -16.95 0.36 2.19
N VAL A 225 -17.31 -0.34 3.28
CA VAL A 225 -17.00 -1.77 3.46
C VAL A 225 -17.58 -2.65 2.34
N ARG A 226 -18.79 -2.33 1.86
CA ARG A 226 -19.45 -3.11 0.81
C ARG A 226 -18.94 -2.82 -0.60
N GLU A 227 -18.56 -1.58 -0.87
CA GLU A 227 -18.36 -1.11 -2.25
C GLU A 227 -16.91 -0.84 -2.63
N LEU A 228 -16.00 -0.67 -1.65
CA LEU A 228 -14.57 -0.61 -1.93
C LEU A 228 -14.07 -1.98 -2.43
N ARG A 229 -13.45 -1.98 -3.60
CA ARG A 229 -12.92 -3.19 -4.26
C ARG A 229 -11.47 -3.42 -3.85
N CYS A 230 -11.29 -3.79 -2.60
CA CYS A 230 -9.98 -4.12 -2.01
C CYS A 230 -10.07 -5.34 -1.08
N GLY A 231 -8.92 -5.79 -0.59
CA GLY A 231 -8.82 -6.91 0.33
C GLY A 231 -9.18 -6.58 1.78
N THR A 232 -9.10 -5.31 2.18
CA THR A 232 -9.39 -4.83 3.54
C THR A 232 -9.91 -3.40 3.52
N VAL A 233 -10.87 -3.09 4.39
CA VAL A 233 -11.37 -1.73 4.65
C VAL A 233 -11.27 -1.46 6.13
N ASN A 234 -10.41 -0.52 6.52
CA ASN A 234 -10.22 -0.12 7.90
C ASN A 234 -11.00 1.17 8.18
N ILE A 235 -11.96 1.11 9.11
CA ILE A 235 -12.68 2.30 9.56
C ILE A 235 -11.88 2.95 10.69
N ASN A 236 -11.63 4.26 10.57
CA ASN A 236 -10.91 5.07 11.54
C ASN A 236 -9.48 4.56 11.82
N GLU A 237 -8.83 4.00 10.80
CA GLU A 237 -7.44 3.51 10.82
C GLU A 237 -6.78 3.65 9.44
N VAL A 238 -5.45 3.54 9.38
CA VAL A 238 -4.70 3.53 8.12
C VAL A 238 -4.97 2.25 7.32
N PRO A 239 -4.83 2.25 5.98
CA PRO A 239 -4.95 1.03 5.17
C PRO A 239 -3.99 -0.07 5.63
N GLY A 240 -2.84 0.32 6.18
CA GLY A 240 -1.84 -0.62 6.67
C GLY A 240 -2.08 -1.21 8.05
N TYR A 241 -3.20 -0.90 8.72
CA TYR A 241 -3.57 -1.54 9.98
C TYR A 241 -4.02 -2.98 9.74
N ARG A 242 -3.45 -3.91 10.51
CA ARG A 242 -3.82 -5.32 10.58
C ARG A 242 -3.19 -5.94 11.83
N ILE A 243 -3.64 -7.14 12.20
CA ILE A 243 -2.91 -8.02 13.13
C ILE A 243 -2.26 -9.16 12.35
N GLU A 244 -1.13 -9.69 12.82
CA GLU A 244 -0.31 -10.64 12.03
C GLU A 244 -1.03 -11.94 11.67
N CYS A 245 -2.03 -12.35 12.47
CA CYS A 245 -2.81 -13.55 12.21
C CYS A 245 -4.07 -13.34 11.38
N SER A 246 -4.48 -12.08 11.12
CA SER A 246 -5.66 -11.78 10.31
C SER A 246 -5.40 -12.07 8.82
N PRO A 247 -6.42 -12.50 8.05
CA PRO A 247 -6.29 -12.68 6.61
C PRO A 247 -5.85 -11.38 5.93
N PHE A 248 -4.71 -11.43 5.24
CA PHE A 248 -4.15 -10.30 4.51
C PHE A 248 -4.01 -10.66 3.03
N GLY A 249 -4.33 -9.75 2.13
CA GLY A 249 -4.03 -9.94 0.71
C GLY A 249 -5.02 -9.22 -0.20
N GLY A 250 -4.58 -8.87 -1.39
CA GLY A 250 -5.31 -8.01 -2.32
C GLY A 250 -6.06 -8.75 -3.44
N ILE A 251 -6.78 -7.95 -4.22
CA ILE A 251 -7.40 -8.35 -5.50
C ILE A 251 -6.87 -7.47 -6.64
N LYS A 252 -7.38 -7.66 -7.87
CA LYS A 252 -6.96 -6.92 -9.08
C LYS A 252 -5.46 -7.12 -9.32
N ASN A 253 -4.68 -6.05 -9.57
CA ASN A 253 -3.22 -6.20 -9.70
C ASN A 253 -2.50 -6.38 -8.36
N SER A 254 -3.17 -6.24 -7.21
CA SER A 254 -2.54 -6.37 -5.89
C SER A 254 -2.36 -7.81 -5.43
N GLY A 255 -3.00 -8.77 -6.09
CA GLY A 255 -2.82 -10.18 -5.79
C GLY A 255 -3.88 -11.07 -6.44
N LEU A 256 -3.72 -12.37 -6.26
CA LEU A 256 -4.62 -13.39 -6.82
C LEU A 256 -5.91 -13.61 -5.99
N GLY A 257 -6.11 -12.85 -4.91
CA GLY A 257 -7.20 -13.09 -3.95
C GLY A 257 -6.93 -14.24 -2.97
N ILE A 258 -5.75 -14.85 -3.03
CA ILE A 258 -5.26 -15.77 -2.00
C ILE A 258 -4.78 -14.94 -0.80
N LYS A 259 -5.03 -15.41 0.41
CA LYS A 259 -4.71 -14.67 1.64
C LYS A 259 -3.45 -15.21 2.30
N GLU A 260 -2.61 -14.30 2.76
CA GLU A 260 -1.58 -14.48 3.78
C GLU A 260 -2.08 -14.05 5.18
N GLY A 261 -1.15 -13.80 6.10
CA GLY A 261 -1.40 -13.77 7.54
C GLY A 261 -1.16 -15.14 8.15
N VAL A 262 -0.68 -15.20 9.40
CA VAL A 262 -0.15 -16.45 10.00
C VAL A 262 -1.13 -17.63 9.85
N ILE A 263 -2.42 -17.41 10.10
CA ILE A 263 -3.44 -18.46 10.02
C ILE A 263 -3.65 -18.95 8.57
N GLU A 264 -3.79 -18.02 7.62
CA GLU A 264 -4.05 -18.38 6.22
C GLU A 264 -2.81 -18.96 5.54
N ALA A 265 -1.62 -18.47 5.89
CA ALA A 265 -0.36 -19.04 5.41
C ALA A 265 -0.21 -20.51 5.86
N ILE A 266 -0.51 -20.82 7.13
CA ILE A 266 -0.51 -22.21 7.63
C ILE A 266 -1.48 -23.07 6.80
N LYS A 267 -2.70 -22.60 6.55
CA LYS A 267 -3.68 -23.33 5.72
C LYS A 267 -3.15 -23.53 4.29
N CYS A 268 -2.61 -22.49 3.67
CA CYS A 268 -2.11 -22.53 2.29
C CYS A 268 -0.92 -23.49 2.11
N MET A 269 -0.05 -23.55 3.12
CA MET A 269 1.12 -24.43 3.19
C MET A 269 0.77 -25.89 3.54
N THR A 270 -0.51 -26.24 3.64
CA THR A 270 -0.98 -27.63 3.85
C THR A 270 -1.87 -28.11 2.70
N THR A 271 -2.10 -29.42 2.67
CA THR A 271 -3.09 -30.05 1.80
C THR A 271 -4.08 -30.81 2.67
N VAL A 272 -5.36 -30.42 2.60
CA VAL A 272 -6.43 -31.10 3.33
C VAL A 272 -6.63 -32.48 2.72
N LYS A 273 -6.52 -33.52 3.55
CA LYS A 273 -6.79 -34.91 3.17
C LYS A 273 -8.02 -35.40 3.93
N THR A 274 -9.03 -35.84 3.20
CA THR A 274 -10.22 -36.46 3.78
C THR A 274 -10.07 -37.97 3.82
N PHE A 275 -10.70 -38.62 4.79
CA PHE A 275 -10.93 -40.07 4.79
C PHE A 275 -12.38 -40.33 5.19
N SER A 276 -12.96 -41.42 4.71
CA SER A 276 -14.30 -41.86 5.08
C SER A 276 -14.25 -43.32 5.49
N MET A 277 -15.17 -43.70 6.37
CA MET A 277 -15.39 -45.08 6.78
C MET A 277 -16.89 -45.37 6.67
N PRO A 278 -17.30 -46.62 6.37
CA PRO A 278 -18.70 -47.00 6.41
C PRO A 278 -19.34 -46.68 7.77
N TRP A 279 -20.57 -46.19 7.76
CA TRP A 279 -21.39 -45.97 8.95
C TRP A 279 -22.66 -46.83 8.80
N GLY A 280 -22.77 -47.87 9.63
CA GLY A 280 -23.86 -48.85 9.62
C GLY A 280 -24.53 -48.98 10.98
#